data_AF-A0A939WN70-F1
#
_entry.id   AF-A0A939WN70-F1
#
_cell.length_a   1.000
_cell.length_b   1.000
_cell.length_c   1.000
_cell.angle_alpha   90.00
_cell.angle_beta   90.00
_cell.angle_gamma   90.00
#
_symmetry.space_group_name_H-M   'P 1'
#
loop_
_entity.id
_entity.type
_entity.pdbx_description
1 polymer ?
#
loop_
_entity_poly.entity_id
_entity_poly.type
_entity_poly.pdbx_seq_one_letter_code
_entity_poly.pdbx_strand_id
1 'polypeptide(L)' 'MLLVFLKFASCLFAAGVAIRYFLYRTGLKRRYPLGIQVISIGNVTAGGTGKTPVTEIFARTLAAEGRKVAILSRGY' A
#
# COMPACT_ATOMS: atom_id res chain seq x y z
N MET A 1 -9.91 -6.36 -30.43
CA MET A 1 -11.02 -5.71 -29.69
C MET A 1 -10.83 -5.72 -28.18
N LEU A 2 -10.60 -6.87 -27.52
CA LEU A 2 -10.49 -6.96 -26.06
C LEU A 2 -9.43 -6.03 -25.43
N LEU A 3 -8.23 -5.94 -26.03
CA LEU A 3 -7.16 -5.07 -25.53
C LEU A 3 -7.50 -3.57 -25.60
N VAL A 4 -8.28 -3.16 -26.60
CA VAL A 4 -8.72 -1.76 -26.75
C VAL A 4 -9.72 -1.40 -25.65
N PHE A 5 -10.65 -2.31 -25.35
CA PHE A 5 -11.59 -2.17 -24.23
C PHE A 5 -10.86 -2.12 -22.88
N LEU A 6 -9.92 -3.04 -22.63
CA LEU A 6 -9.09 -3.05 -21.41
C LEU A 6 -8.26 -1.78 -21.27
N LYS A 7 -7.74 -1.24 -22.38
CA LYS A 7 -6.96 0.01 -22.37
C LYS A 7 -7.83 1.22 -22.03
N PHE A 8 -9.07 1.26 -22.53
CA PHE A 8 -10.04 2.28 -22.14
C PHE A 8 -10.39 2.21 -20.65
N ALA A 9 -10.69 1.01 -20.13
CA ALA A 9 -10.93 0.78 -18.71
C ALA A 9 -9.71 1.17 -17.84
N SER A 10 -8.49 0.87 -18.32
CA SER A 10 -7.25 1.27 -17.64
C SER A 10 -7.09 2.79 -17.55
N CYS A 11 -7.45 3.54 -18.60
CA CYS A 11 -7.41 5.01 -18.58
C CYS A 11 -8.37 5.59 -17.52
N LEU A 12 -9.61 5.07 -17.47
CA LEU A 12 -10.61 5.44 -16.46
C LEU A 12 -10.11 5.15 -15.04
N PHE A 13 -9.54 3.96 -14.83
CA PHE A 13 -8.94 3.59 -13.55
C PHE A 13 -7.79 4.51 -13.16
N ALA A 14 -6.88 4.80 -14.11
CA ALA A 14 -5.74 5.70 -13.89
C ALA A 14 -6.20 7.12 -13.51
N ALA A 15 -7.22 7.66 -14.18
CA ALA A 15 -7.82 8.94 -13.82
C ALA A 15 -8.38 8.92 -12.39
N GLY A 16 -9.10 7.87 -12.01
CA GLY A 16 -9.61 7.69 -10.65
C GLY A 16 -8.50 7.62 -9.58
N VAL A 17 -7.42 6.89 -9.87
CA VAL A 17 -6.24 6.82 -8.99
C VAL A 17 -5.55 8.18 -8.87
N ALA A 18 -5.41 8.92 -9.98
CA ALA A 18 -4.80 10.24 -9.98
C ALA A 18 -5.60 11.25 -9.13
N ILE A 19 -6.93 11.25 -9.26
CA ILE A 19 -7.82 12.09 -8.43
C ILE A 19 -7.65 11.72 -6.96
N ARG A 20 -7.67 10.42 -6.62
CA ARG A 20 -7.45 9.96 -5.24
C ARG A 20 -6.11 10.45 -4.71
N TYR A 21 -5.03 10.29 -5.48
CA TYR A 21 -3.69 10.74 -5.08
C TYR A 21 -3.64 12.25 -4.84
N PHE A 22 -4.27 13.04 -5.73
CA PHE A 22 -4.40 14.49 -5.57
C PHE A 22 -5.10 14.88 -4.27
N LEU A 23 -6.22 14.22 -3.91
CA LEU A 23 -6.95 14.48 -2.67
C LEU A 23 -6.14 14.19 -1.40
N TYR A 24 -5.28 13.15 -1.42
CA TYR A 24 -4.38 12.87 -0.29
C TYR A 24 -3.18 13.82 -0.24
N ARG A 25 -2.66 14.24 -1.40
CA ARG A 25 -1.51 15.15 -1.50
C ARG A 25 -1.86 16.57 -1.04
N THR A 26 -3.05 17.06 -1.41
CA THR A 26 -3.57 18.37 -1.01
C THR A 26 -4.07 18.42 0.43
N GLY A 27 -4.14 17.28 1.13
CA GLY A 27 -4.62 17.23 2.51
C GLY A 27 -6.14 17.29 2.67
N LEU A 28 -6.90 17.33 1.56
CA LEU A 28 -8.37 17.26 1.59
C LEU A 28 -8.88 16.00 2.29
N LYS A 29 -8.14 14.88 2.17
CA LYS A 29 -8.39 13.68 2.97
C LYS A 29 -7.56 13.69 4.25
N ARG A 30 -8.23 13.47 5.39
CA ARG A 30 -7.61 13.36 6.72
C ARG A 30 -6.56 12.26 6.75
N ARG A 31 -5.41 12.60 7.33
CA ARG A 31 -4.35 11.67 7.73
C ARG A 31 -4.51 11.41 9.22
N TYR A 32 -4.40 10.16 9.65
CA TYR A 32 -4.50 9.77 11.06
C TYR A 32 -3.11 9.36 11.56
N PRO A 33 -2.34 10.26 12.18
CA PRO A 33 -1.08 9.89 12.80
C PRO A 33 -1.35 9.05 14.05
N LEU A 34 -0.66 7.92 14.18
CA LEU A 34 -0.87 6.98 15.30
C LEU A 34 0.07 7.24 16.50
N GLY A 35 0.90 8.29 16.45
CA GLY A 35 1.87 8.62 17.50
C GLY A 35 3.03 7.62 17.66
N ILE A 36 3.03 6.54 16.86
CA ILE A 36 4.05 5.49 16.82
C ILE A 36 4.68 5.42 15.43
N GLN A 37 5.83 4.76 15.32
CA GLN A 37 6.44 4.47 14.03
C GLN A 37 5.59 3.47 13.24
N VAL A 38 5.19 3.84 12.03
CA VAL A 38 4.41 3.00 11.12
C VAL A 38 5.22 2.77 9.85
N ILE A 39 5.46 1.50 9.51
CA ILE A 39 6.14 1.10 8.29
C ILE A 39 5.12 0.42 7.38
N SER A 40 4.88 1.00 6.20
CA SER A 40 3.95 0.44 5.21
C SER A 40 4.71 -0.36 4.17
N ILE A 41 4.50 -1.68 4.14
CA ILE A 41 5.09 -2.58 3.14
C ILE A 41 4.05 -2.86 2.05
N GLY A 42 4.32 -2.38 0.84
CA GLY A 42 3.41 -2.44 -0.29
C GLY A 42 4.12 -2.73 -1.61
N ASN A 43 3.35 -2.82 -2.69
CA ASN A 43 3.86 -2.99 -4.05
C ASN A 43 2.92 -2.31 -5.05
N VAL A 44 3.47 -1.93 -6.21
CA VAL A 44 2.73 -1.24 -7.28
C VAL A 44 1.94 -2.21 -8.15
N THR A 45 2.42 -3.45 -8.32
CA THR A 45 1.77 -4.48 -9.14
C THR A 45 0.87 -5.40 -8.33
N ALA A 46 -0.24 -5.82 -8.95
CA ALA A 46 -1.12 -6.86 -8.42
C ALA A 46 -0.48 -8.24 -8.61
N GLY A 47 -0.59 -9.11 -7.61
CA GLY A 47 -0.01 -10.46 -7.61
C GLY A 47 0.86 -10.75 -6.37
N GLY A 48 1.42 -11.96 -6.34
CA GLY A 48 2.30 -12.45 -5.29
C GLY A 48 3.69 -11.80 -5.36
N THR A 49 3.81 -10.59 -4.84
CA THR A 49 5.02 -9.75 -5.04
C THR A 49 5.93 -9.74 -3.81
N GLY A 50 6.03 -10.87 -3.10
CA GLY A 50 6.94 -11.03 -1.96
C GLY A 50 6.69 -10.13 -0.74
N LYS A 51 5.55 -9.39 -0.69
CA LYS A 51 5.23 -8.48 0.42
C LYS A 51 5.22 -9.19 1.78
N THR A 52 4.71 -10.42 1.82
CA THR A 52 4.62 -11.21 3.06
C THR A 52 5.99 -11.64 3.58
N PRO A 53 6.88 -12.27 2.77
CA PRO A 53 8.26 -12.53 3.20
C PRO A 53 9.02 -11.28 3.66
N VAL A 54 8.87 -10.16 2.94
CA VAL A 54 9.54 -8.90 3.32
C VAL A 54 9.01 -8.38 4.66
N THR A 55 7.70 -8.45 4.87
CA THR A 55 7.08 -8.04 6.15
C THR A 55 7.57 -8.89 7.31
N GLU A 56 7.70 -10.19 7.10
CA GLU A 56 8.21 -11.11 8.11
C GLU A 56 9.66 -10.81 8.48
N ILE A 57 10.54 -10.63 7.48
CA ILE A 57 11.95 -10.30 7.72
C ILE A 57 12.06 -9.00 8.51
N PHE A 58 11.36 -7.95 8.11
CA PHE A 58 11.36 -6.68 8.84
C PHE A 58 10.87 -6.84 10.29
N ALA A 59 9.76 -7.56 10.49
CA ALA A 59 9.21 -7.75 11.82
C ALA A 59 10.17 -8.53 12.72
N ARG A 60 10.82 -9.58 12.20
CA ARG A 60 11.81 -10.38 12.93
C ARG A 60 13.06 -9.57 13.27
N THR A 61 13.60 -8.81 12.33
CA THR A 61 14.80 -7.97 12.58
C THR A 61 14.52 -6.94 13.67
N LEU A 62 13.40 -6.20 13.57
CA LEU A 62 13.05 -5.20 14.58
C LEU A 62 12.74 -5.82 15.95
N ALA A 63 12.12 -6.99 15.97
CA ALA A 63 11.89 -7.72 17.22
C ALA A 63 13.21 -8.21 17.85
N ALA A 64 14.17 -8.66 17.04
CA ALA A 64 15.51 -9.06 17.51
C ALA A 64 16.31 -7.89 18.10
N GLU A 65 16.07 -6.67 17.63
CA GLU A 65 16.60 -5.42 18.23
C GLU A 65 15.86 -5.00 19.51
N GLY A 66 14.90 -5.79 20.00
CA GLY A 66 14.15 -5.52 21.23
C GLY A 66 12.95 -4.60 21.06
N ARG A 67 12.51 -4.30 19.82
CA ARG A 67 11.31 -3.49 19.60
C ARG A 67 10.03 -4.31 19.70
N LYS A 68 8.96 -3.71 20.22
CA LYS A 68 7.60 -4.26 20.16
C LYS A 68 7.01 -4.00 18.78
N VAL A 69 6.81 -5.06 17.99
CA VAL A 69 6.30 -4.97 16.62
C VAL A 69 4.90 -5.55 16.56
N ALA A 70 4.01 -4.90 15.81
CA ALA A 70 2.70 -5.43 15.45
C ALA A 70 2.54 -5.37 13.92
N ILE A 71 2.06 -6.47 13.32
CA ILE A 71 1.78 -6.55 11.89
C ILE A 71 0.29 -6.30 11.67
N LEU A 72 -0.05 -5.24 10.93
CA LEU A 72 -1.41 -5.02 10.44
C LEU A 72 -1.55 -5.65 9.05
N SER A 73 -2.41 -6.67 8.94
CA SER A 73 -2.85 -7.22 7.66
C SER A 73 -4.27 -6.77 7.36
N ARG A 74 -4.59 -6.62 6.07
CA ARG A 74 -5.95 -6.29 5.62
C ARG A 74 -6.92 -7.48 5.70
N GLY A 75 -6.42 -8.72 5.77
CA GLY A 75 -7.23 -9.93 5.89
C GLY A 75 -8.18 -10.15 4.70
N TYR A 76 -7.64 -10.06 3.48
CA TYR A 76 -8.39 -10.45 2.27
C TYR A 76 -8.66 -11.94 2.21
#